data_AF-A0AAV7JSY5-F1
#
_entry.id   AF-A0AAV7JSY5-F1
#
_cell.length_a   1.000
_cell.length_b   1.000
_cell.length_c   1.000
_cell.angle_alpha   90.00
_cell.angle_beta   90.00
_cell.angle_gamma   90.00
#
_symmetry.space_group_name_H-M   'P 1'
#
loop_
_entity.id
_entity.type
_entity.pdbx_description
1 polymer ?
#
loop_
_entity_poly.entity_id
_entity_poly.type
_entity_poly.pdbx_seq_one_letter_code
_entity_poly.pdbx_strand_id
1 'polypeptide(L)'
;MVALRIAQEKKPHTIAENHILPSCNDIVHCILGDCAEKNSPLCLSRTTQSNAELQIWQMTLSSSCAQLLVFARCIKDGDFKEEFLFCHCLETTTKGEDVFQQVSDYFGRMRLSWKNVSACTTDGTPAMLGIHSGFRARVKTVNPVSKHNHCTIHRYALAS
;
A
#
# COMPACT_ATOMS: atom_id res chain seq x y z
N MET A 1 -10.43 4.65 -9.98
CA MET A 1 -11.69 5.38 -10.25
C MET A 1 -11.44 6.84 -10.66
N VAL A 2 -10.61 7.60 -9.94
CA VAL A 2 -10.26 8.99 -10.30
C VAL A 2 -9.55 9.10 -11.64
N ALA A 3 -8.47 8.34 -11.87
CA ALA A 3 -7.73 8.35 -13.14
C ALA A 3 -8.61 8.03 -14.35
N LEU A 4 -9.54 7.08 -14.21
CA LEU A 4 -10.50 6.74 -15.25
C LEU A 4 -11.43 7.91 -15.58
N ARG A 5 -11.91 8.64 -14.57
CA ARG A 5 -12.79 9.81 -14.77
C ARG A 5 -12.04 10.96 -15.45
N ILE A 6 -10.79 11.22 -15.05
CA ILE A 6 -9.94 12.24 -15.68
C ILE A 6 -9.68 11.91 -17.16
N ALA A 7 -9.37 10.64 -17.45
CA ALA A 7 -9.16 10.16 -18.81
C ALA A 7 -10.45 10.26 -19.65
N GLN A 8 -11.61 9.88 -19.10
CA GLN A 8 -12.91 10.02 -19.76
C GLN A 8 -13.26 11.48 -20.06
N GLU A 9 -12.87 12.40 -19.17
CA GLU A 9 -13.03 13.84 -19.36
C GLU A 9 -11.95 14.47 -20.25
N LYS A 10 -10.99 13.68 -20.78
CA LYS A 10 -9.84 14.15 -21.57
C LYS A 10 -9.04 15.27 -20.90
N LYS A 11 -9.01 15.27 -19.57
CA LYS A 11 -8.23 16.23 -18.78
C LYS A 11 -6.79 15.77 -18.64
N PRO A 12 -5.83 16.71 -18.49
CA PRO A 12 -4.44 16.34 -18.30
C PRO A 12 -4.26 15.58 -16.97
N HIS A 13 -3.39 14.58 -16.97
CA HIS A 13 -3.07 13.77 -15.79
C HIS A 13 -2.53 14.62 -14.64
N THR A 14 -1.92 15.76 -14.95
CA THR A 14 -1.41 16.75 -13.99
C THR A 14 -2.49 17.30 -13.05
N ILE A 15 -3.78 17.23 -13.40
CA ILE A 15 -4.86 17.58 -12.46
C ILE A 15 -4.93 16.57 -11.32
N ALA A 16 -4.73 15.28 -11.61
CA ALA A 16 -4.66 14.25 -10.58
C ALA A 16 -3.48 14.52 -9.65
N GLU A 17 -2.33 14.86 -10.21
CA GLU A 17 -1.07 15.00 -9.47
C GLU A 17 -0.98 16.30 -8.67
N ASN A 18 -1.41 17.43 -9.25
CA ASN A 18 -1.24 18.75 -8.64
C ASN A 18 -2.39 19.15 -7.71
N HIS A 19 -3.56 18.53 -7.86
CA HIS A 19 -4.75 18.92 -7.10
C HIS A 19 -5.35 17.76 -6.33
N ILE A 20 -5.66 16.65 -7.02
CA ILE A 20 -6.36 15.56 -6.34
C ILE A 20 -5.44 14.82 -5.36
N LEU A 21 -4.18 14.59 -5.74
CA LEU A 21 -3.24 13.90 -4.87
C LEU A 21 -2.95 14.70 -3.59
N PRO A 22 -2.65 16.02 -3.62
CA PRO A 22 -2.55 16.84 -2.42
C PRO A 22 -3.84 16.87 -1.60
N SER A 23 -5.00 17.01 -2.22
CA SER A 23 -6.28 17.01 -1.49
C SER A 23 -6.59 15.65 -0.84
N CYS A 24 -6.31 14.54 -1.51
CA CYS A 24 -6.39 13.22 -0.91
C CYS A 24 -5.41 13.09 0.25
N ASN A 25 -4.22 13.68 0.14
CA ASN A 25 -3.22 13.70 1.20
C ASN A 25 -3.71 14.49 2.42
N ASP A 26 -4.25 15.70 2.21
CA ASP A 26 -4.82 16.52 3.27
C ASP A 26 -6.00 15.81 3.94
N ILE A 27 -6.85 15.13 3.18
CA ILE A 27 -7.97 14.35 3.71
C ILE A 27 -7.45 13.16 4.53
N VAL A 28 -6.50 12.40 4.02
CA VAL A 28 -5.89 11.26 4.74
C VAL A 28 -5.23 11.74 6.01
N HIS A 29 -4.43 12.81 5.96
CA HIS A 29 -3.76 13.39 7.11
C HIS A 29 -4.76 13.93 8.13
N CYS A 30 -5.80 14.65 7.71
CA CYS A 30 -6.84 15.16 8.62
C CYS A 30 -7.68 14.04 9.26
N ILE A 31 -7.96 12.96 8.54
CA ILE A 31 -8.86 11.88 9.02
C ILE A 31 -8.11 10.81 9.80
N LEU A 32 -6.90 10.45 9.38
CA LEU A 32 -6.11 9.36 9.96
C LEU A 32 -5.00 9.87 10.88
N GLY A 33 -4.58 11.13 10.75
CA GLY A 33 -3.39 11.64 11.43
C GLY A 33 -2.10 10.99 10.92
N ASP A 34 -1.02 11.18 11.68
CA ASP A 34 0.32 10.68 11.30
C ASP A 34 0.46 9.16 11.46
N CYS A 35 -0.34 8.55 12.33
CA CYS A 35 -0.29 7.13 12.69
C CYS A 35 -1.69 6.59 13.02
N ALA A 36 -2.44 6.13 12.02
CA ALA A 36 -3.67 5.36 12.25
C ALA A 36 -3.42 3.87 12.02
N GLU A 37 -4.05 3.04 12.85
CA GLU A 37 -3.94 1.59 12.75
C GLU A 37 -5.28 0.92 13.02
N LYS A 38 -5.59 -0.10 12.24
CA LYS A 38 -6.74 -0.96 12.43
C LYS A 38 -6.37 -2.12 13.33
N ASN A 39 -7.12 -2.25 14.43
CA ASN A 39 -7.06 -3.43 15.27
C ASN A 39 -7.87 -4.58 14.64
N SER A 40 -7.27 -5.75 14.56
CA SER A 40 -7.87 -7.01 14.07
C SER A 40 -8.40 -6.94 12.63
N PRO A 41 -7.53 -6.87 11.61
CA PRO A 41 -7.95 -6.87 10.21
C PRO A 41 -8.57 -8.23 9.83
N LEU A 42 -9.77 -8.17 9.27
CA LEU A 42 -10.56 -9.35 8.93
C LEU A 42 -9.88 -10.16 7.83
N CYS A 43 -9.40 -9.50 6.78
CA CYS A 43 -8.77 -10.14 5.61
C CYS A 43 -7.51 -10.95 5.97
N LEU A 44 -6.85 -10.63 7.08
CA LEU A 44 -5.61 -11.30 7.53
C LEU A 44 -5.84 -12.21 8.74
N SER A 45 -7.08 -12.29 9.23
CA SER A 45 -7.44 -13.08 10.41
C SER A 45 -7.31 -14.59 10.13
N ARG A 46 -7.01 -15.37 11.16
CA ARG A 46 -6.86 -16.84 11.04
C ARG A 46 -8.17 -17.56 10.71
N THR A 47 -9.31 -16.95 11.01
CA THR A 47 -10.65 -17.52 10.83
C THR A 47 -11.12 -17.45 9.38
N THR A 48 -10.53 -16.57 8.57
CA THR A 48 -10.83 -16.46 7.15
C THR A 48 -9.78 -17.25 6.36
N GLN A 49 -10.18 -18.31 5.65
CA GLN A 49 -9.36 -19.00 4.61
C GLN A 49 -9.08 -18.08 3.39
N SER A 50 -8.91 -16.79 3.61
CA SER A 50 -8.81 -15.78 2.58
C SER A 50 -7.35 -15.55 2.24
N ASN A 51 -7.01 -15.82 0.98
CA ASN A 51 -5.80 -15.33 0.33
C ASN A 51 -5.88 -13.80 0.22
N ALA A 52 -5.28 -13.06 1.15
CA ALA A 52 -5.28 -11.61 1.11
C ALA A 52 -4.21 -11.07 0.16
N GLU A 53 -4.48 -9.94 -0.47
CA GLU A 53 -3.49 -9.14 -1.18
C GLU A 53 -3.21 -7.87 -0.37
N LEU A 54 -1.93 -7.59 -0.11
CA LEU A 54 -1.54 -6.31 0.48
C LEU A 54 -1.37 -5.27 -0.62
N GLN A 55 -1.96 -4.10 -0.43
CA GLN A 55 -1.73 -2.94 -1.28
C GLN A 55 -0.97 -1.90 -0.48
N ILE A 56 0.23 -1.58 -0.96
CA ILE A 56 1.19 -0.75 -0.23
C ILE A 56 1.51 0.45 -1.08
N TRP A 57 1.21 1.61 -0.52
CA TRP A 57 1.31 2.89 -1.18
C TRP A 57 2.23 3.80 -0.39
N GLN A 58 3.24 4.34 -1.06
CA GLN A 58 4.08 5.38 -0.50
C GLN A 58 3.70 6.71 -1.15
N MET A 59 3.44 7.73 -0.32
CA MET A 59 3.14 9.09 -0.77
C MET A 59 4.18 10.04 -0.21
N THR A 60 4.74 10.92 -1.04
CA THR A 60 5.65 11.96 -0.56
C THR A 60 4.84 13.18 -0.13
N LEU A 61 5.01 13.59 1.13
CA LEU A 61 4.47 14.86 1.64
C LEU A 61 5.46 15.99 1.35
N SER A 62 4.96 17.21 1.17
CA SER A 62 5.77 18.42 0.92
C SER A 62 6.75 18.78 2.05
N SER A 63 6.72 18.05 3.16
CA SER A 63 7.50 18.25 4.38
C SER A 63 8.69 17.29 4.54
N SER A 64 9.18 16.65 3.48
CA SER A 64 10.29 15.65 3.48
C SER A 64 9.99 14.31 4.16
N CYS A 65 8.81 14.13 4.76
CA CYS A 65 8.34 12.81 5.19
C CYS A 65 7.61 12.08 4.05
N ALA A 66 7.81 10.76 3.94
CA ALA A 66 6.99 9.92 3.08
C ALA A 66 5.95 9.18 3.94
N GLN A 67 4.67 9.22 3.59
CA GLN A 67 3.65 8.47 4.29
C GLN A 67 3.42 7.11 3.63
N LEU A 68 3.49 6.05 4.44
CA LEU A 68 3.19 4.69 4.06
C LEU A 68 1.73 4.40 4.39
N LEU A 69 0.94 3.98 3.40
CA LEU A 69 -0.42 3.49 3.58
C LEU A 69 -0.50 2.03 3.17
N VAL A 70 -1.12 1.21 4.02
CA VAL A 70 -1.26 -0.23 3.79
C VAL A 70 -2.71 -0.65 3.89
N PHE A 71 -3.17 -1.37 2.87
CA PHE A 71 -4.50 -1.96 2.81
C PHE A 71 -4.37 -3.47 2.61
N ALA A 72 -5.35 -4.22 3.12
CA ALA A 72 -5.56 -5.62 2.77
C ALA A 72 -6.82 -5.74 1.92
N ARG A 73 -6.71 -6.43 0.80
CA ARG A 73 -7.84 -6.81 -0.05
C ARG A 73 -8.04 -8.31 0.03
N CYS A 74 -9.27 -8.76 0.22
CA CYS A 74 -9.61 -10.17 0.22
C CYS A 74 -10.99 -10.41 -0.40
N ILE A 75 -11.27 -11.67 -0.75
CA ILE A 75 -12.63 -12.10 -1.07
C ILE A 75 -13.21 -12.75 0.18
N LYS A 76 -14.35 -12.26 0.64
CA LYS A 76 -15.09 -12.84 1.75
C LYS A 76 -16.56 -12.91 1.38
N ASP A 77 -17.16 -14.08 1.59
CA ASP A 77 -18.57 -14.35 1.31
C ASP A 77 -18.96 -14.03 -0.15
N GLY A 78 -18.03 -14.24 -1.10
CA GLY A 78 -18.22 -13.96 -2.53
C GLY A 78 -17.96 -12.51 -2.94
N ASP A 79 -17.76 -11.60 -1.98
CA ASP A 79 -17.54 -10.18 -2.24
C ASP A 79 -16.09 -9.76 -2.02
N PHE A 80 -15.63 -8.79 -2.82
CA PHE A 80 -14.37 -8.09 -2.55
C PHE A 80 -14.51 -7.19 -1.33
N LYS A 81 -13.63 -7.38 -0.36
CA LYS A 81 -13.45 -6.51 0.80
C LYS A 81 -12.07 -5.89 0.74
N GLU A 82 -12.02 -4.60 1.01
CA GLU A 82 -10.78 -3.84 1.16
C GLU A 82 -10.79 -3.19 2.54
N GLU A 83 -9.69 -3.35 3.25
CA GLU A 83 -9.54 -2.89 4.62
C GLU A 83 -8.27 -2.07 4.75
N PHE A 84 -8.42 -0.86 5.28
CA PHE A 84 -7.29 -0.08 5.77
C PHE A 84 -6.63 -0.82 6.94
N LEU A 85 -5.32 -1.02 6.88
CA LEU A 85 -4.53 -1.62 7.95
C LEU A 85 -3.87 -0.56 8.79
N PHE A 86 -3.04 0.28 8.18
CA PHE A 86 -2.39 1.38 8.88
C PHE A 86 -1.86 2.45 7.92
N CYS A 87 -1.60 3.64 8.48
CA CYS A 87 -0.77 4.66 7.90
C CYS A 87 0.37 5.02 8.86
N HIS A 88 1.55 5.32 8.33
CA HIS A 88 2.71 5.70 9.13
C HIS A 88 3.64 6.64 8.37
N CYS A 89 4.17 7.67 9.04
CA CYS A 89 5.19 8.54 8.46
C CYS A 89 6.56 7.85 8.50
N LEU A 90 7.23 7.76 7.35
CA LEU A 90 8.61 7.32 7.21
C LEU A 90 9.52 8.56 7.35
N GLU A 91 9.93 8.86 8.58
CA GLU A 91 10.68 10.08 8.92
C GLU A 91 12.13 10.10 8.40
N THR A 92 12.73 8.91 8.19
CA THR A 92 14.17 8.80 7.92
C THR A 92 14.48 8.41 6.48
N THR A 93 13.95 7.30 5.99
CA THR A 93 14.22 6.82 4.62
C THR A 93 13.04 6.09 4.01
N THR A 94 13.00 6.09 2.68
CA THR A 94 12.00 5.39 1.86
C THR A 94 12.54 4.07 1.31
N LYS A 95 13.56 3.47 1.94
CA LYS A 95 14.13 2.21 1.49
C LYS A 95 13.12 1.07 1.70
N GLY A 96 13.22 0.05 0.87
CA GLY A 96 12.39 -1.15 1.00
C GLY A 96 12.54 -1.88 2.33
N GLU A 97 13.65 -1.65 3.03
CA GLU A 97 13.88 -2.12 4.41
C GLU A 97 12.94 -1.50 5.41
N ASP A 98 12.86 -0.16 5.43
CA ASP A 98 12.04 0.57 6.39
C ASP A 98 10.57 0.25 6.17
N VAL A 99 10.13 0.21 4.91
CA VAL A 99 8.76 -0.22 4.55
C VAL A 99 8.49 -1.64 5.03
N PHE A 100 9.43 -2.57 4.82
CA PHE A 100 9.27 -3.96 5.26
C PHE A 100 9.20 -4.07 6.78
N GLN A 101 10.02 -3.30 7.49
CA GLN A 101 10.05 -3.28 8.95
C GLN A 101 8.71 -2.79 9.51
N GLN A 102 8.18 -1.67 9.00
CA GLN A 102 6.88 -1.14 9.43
C GLN A 102 5.73 -2.14 9.23
N VAL A 103 5.67 -2.80 8.06
CA VAL A 103 4.67 -3.83 7.80
C VAL A 103 4.87 -5.04 8.71
N SER A 104 6.12 -5.46 8.93
CA SER A 104 6.43 -6.61 9.79
C SER A 104 6.12 -6.35 11.25
N ASP A 105 6.38 -5.15 11.75
CA ASP A 105 6.07 -4.73 13.11
C ASP A 105 4.56 -4.69 13.34
N TYR A 106 3.80 -4.17 12.38
CA TYR A 106 2.34 -4.27 12.39
C TYR A 106 1.88 -5.74 12.44
N PHE A 107 2.42 -6.61 11.58
CA PHE A 107 2.09 -8.03 11.58
C PHE A 107 2.41 -8.71 12.92
N GLY A 108 3.56 -8.39 13.53
CA GLY A 108 3.98 -8.90 14.82
C GLY A 108 3.05 -8.47 15.96
N ARG A 109 2.77 -7.15 16.06
CA ARG A 109 1.86 -6.59 17.07
C ARG A 109 0.44 -7.15 16.95
N MET A 110 -0.03 -7.31 15.71
CA MET A 110 -1.37 -7.82 15.41
C MET A 110 -1.45 -9.36 15.36
N ARG A 111 -0.34 -10.07 15.60
CA ARG A 111 -0.22 -11.54 15.55
C ARG A 111 -0.69 -12.14 14.21
N LEU A 112 -0.46 -11.42 13.12
CA LEU A 112 -0.79 -11.82 11.75
C LEU A 112 0.32 -12.70 11.17
N SER A 113 -0.03 -13.56 10.22
CA SER A 113 0.94 -14.40 9.53
C SER A 113 1.12 -13.94 8.10
N TRP A 114 2.38 -13.79 7.68
CA TRP A 114 2.73 -13.58 6.27
C TRP A 114 2.19 -14.68 5.34
N LYS A 115 1.93 -15.89 5.87
CA LYS A 115 1.33 -17.00 5.10
C LYS A 115 -0.08 -16.69 4.59
N ASN A 116 -0.79 -15.76 5.21
CA ASN A 116 -2.14 -15.34 4.80
C ASN A 116 -2.09 -14.32 3.65
N VAL A 117 -0.90 -13.84 3.28
CA VAL A 117 -0.68 -12.92 2.18
C VAL A 117 -0.37 -13.71 0.92
N SER A 118 -1.25 -13.62 -0.07
CA SER A 118 -1.10 -14.26 -1.38
C SER A 118 -0.37 -13.39 -2.39
N ALA A 119 -0.44 -12.06 -2.22
CA ALA A 119 0.19 -11.11 -3.11
C ALA A 119 0.47 -9.76 -2.42
N CYS A 120 1.43 -9.01 -2.94
CA CYS A 120 1.66 -7.62 -2.62
C CYS A 120 1.66 -6.77 -3.89
N THR A 121 0.94 -5.66 -3.89
CA THR A 121 0.90 -4.67 -4.96
C THR A 121 1.54 -3.37 -4.47
N THR A 122 2.56 -2.88 -5.18
CA THR A 122 3.35 -1.69 -4.79
C THR A 122 3.42 -0.66 -5.92
N ASP A 123 3.73 0.60 -5.61
CA ASP A 123 3.80 1.73 -6.55
C ASP A 123 4.90 1.64 -7.62
N GLY A 124 5.82 0.69 -7.50
CA GLY A 124 6.85 0.47 -8.49
C GLY A 124 8.16 1.23 -8.30
N THR A 125 8.30 1.96 -7.19
CA THR A 125 9.55 2.64 -6.88
C THR A 125 10.72 1.65 -6.78
N PRO A 126 11.97 2.08 -7.02
CA PRO A 126 13.15 1.21 -6.88
C PRO A 126 13.24 0.55 -5.50
N ALA A 127 12.85 1.28 -4.46
CA ALA A 127 12.77 0.78 -3.08
C ALA A 127 11.78 -0.39 -2.93
N MET A 128 10.70 -0.41 -3.71
CA MET A 128 9.68 -1.45 -3.64
C MET A 128 9.98 -2.65 -4.53
N LEU A 129 10.49 -2.42 -5.76
CA LEU A 129 10.71 -3.45 -6.76
C LEU A 129 12.08 -4.14 -6.69
N GLY A 130 13.06 -3.52 -6.03
CA GLY A 130 14.44 -3.99 -5.99
C GLY A 130 14.55 -5.48 -5.67
N ILE A 131 15.22 -6.22 -6.53
CA ILE A 131 15.29 -7.70 -6.45
C ILE A 131 16.25 -8.20 -5.37
N HIS A 132 17.22 -7.37 -4.97
CA HIS A 132 18.21 -7.71 -3.93
C HIS A 132 17.91 -7.04 -2.59
N SER A 133 17.51 -5.77 -2.61
CA SER A 133 17.37 -4.94 -1.41
C SER A 133 16.00 -4.28 -1.25
N GLY A 134 15.10 -4.44 -2.23
CA GLY A 134 13.78 -3.82 -2.20
C GLY A 134 12.79 -4.54 -1.28
N PHE A 135 11.64 -3.91 -1.03
CA PHE A 135 10.56 -4.48 -0.24
C PHE A 135 10.17 -5.87 -0.75
N ARG A 136 10.05 -6.04 -2.07
CA ARG A 136 9.79 -7.33 -2.72
C ARG A 136 10.81 -8.41 -2.32
N ALA A 137 12.10 -8.09 -2.31
CA ALA A 137 13.14 -9.05 -1.95
C ALA A 137 12.97 -9.55 -0.51
N ARG A 138 12.58 -8.64 0.39
CA ARG A 138 12.38 -8.93 1.82
C ARG A 138 11.11 -9.72 2.09
N VAL A 139 9.99 -9.40 1.44
CA VAL A 139 8.77 -10.21 1.56
C VAL A 139 9.02 -11.65 1.10
N LYS A 140 9.82 -11.84 0.04
CA LYS A 140 10.16 -13.19 -0.43
C LYS A 140 10.94 -14.03 0.58
N THR A 141 11.62 -13.43 1.56
CA THR A 141 12.33 -14.22 2.59
C THR A 141 11.35 -14.79 3.62
N VAL A 142 10.27 -14.08 3.93
CA VAL A 142 9.25 -14.52 4.91
C VAL A 142 8.06 -15.24 4.26
N ASN A 143 7.81 -14.99 2.98
CA ASN A 143 6.78 -15.65 2.18
C ASN A 143 7.22 -15.76 0.69
N PRO A 144 7.96 -16.83 0.34
CA PRO A 144 8.46 -17.03 -1.02
C PRO A 144 7.38 -17.22 -2.09
N VAL A 145 6.17 -17.65 -1.69
CA VAL A 145 5.06 -17.93 -2.62
C VAL A 145 4.21 -16.69 -2.92
N SER A 146 4.40 -15.59 -2.16
CA SER A 146 3.68 -14.35 -2.40
C SER A 146 3.97 -13.79 -3.79
N LYS A 147 2.91 -13.45 -4.52
CA LYS A 147 3.03 -12.78 -5.82
C LYS A 147 3.35 -11.30 -5.60
N HIS A 148 4.05 -10.69 -6.55
CA HIS A 148 4.38 -9.27 -6.48
C HIS A 148 3.95 -8.57 -7.75
N ASN A 149 3.02 -7.64 -7.60
CA ASN A 149 2.46 -6.88 -8.69
C ASN A 149 2.93 -5.42 -8.58
N HIS A 150 3.10 -4.79 -9.73
CA HIS A 150 3.24 -3.35 -9.82
C HIS A 150 1.84 -2.74 -9.91
N CYS A 151 1.59 -1.65 -9.19
CA CYS A 151 0.33 -0.96 -9.26
C CYS A 151 0.14 -0.40 -10.67
N THR A 152 -0.82 -0.94 -11.42
CA THR A 152 -1.08 -0.52 -12.80
C THR A 152 -1.58 0.92 -12.86
N ILE A 153 -2.25 1.41 -11.81
CA ILE A 153 -2.77 2.79 -11.73
C ILE A 153 -1.63 3.80 -11.78
N HIS A 154 -0.55 3.56 -11.03
CA HIS A 154 0.64 4.42 -11.04
C HIS A 154 1.31 4.37 -12.43
N ARG A 155 1.32 3.19 -13.05
CA ARG A 155 1.87 2.98 -14.39
C ARG A 155 1.08 3.70 -15.50
N TYR A 156 -0.24 3.82 -15.36
CA TYR A 156 -1.08 4.59 -16.28
C TYR A 156 -0.89 6.09 -16.11
N ALA A 157 -0.69 6.59 -14.87
CA ALA A 157 -0.40 8.00 -14.62
C ALA A 157 0.94 8.44 -15.24
N LEU A 158 1.97 7.59 -15.16
CA LEU A 158 3.31 7.88 -15.72
C LEU A 158 3.42 7.74 -17.24
N ALA A 159 2.48 7.03 -17.89
CA ALA A 159 2.51 6.77 -19.33
C ALA A 159 1.71 7.80 -20.15
N SER A 160 1.28 8.89 -19.52
CA SER A 160 0.40 9.92 -20.09
C SER A 160 1.00 11.32 -20.04
#